data_AF-A0A2E8D3X1-F1
#
_entry.id   AF-A0A2E8D3X1-F1
#
_cell.length_a   1.000
_cell.length_b   1.000
_cell.length_c   1.000
_cell.angle_alpha   90.00
_cell.angle_beta   90.00
_cell.angle_gamma   90.00
#
_symmetry.space_group_name_H-M   'P 1'
#
loop_
_entity.id
_entity.type
_entity.pdbx_description
1 polymer ?
#
loop_
_entity_poly.entity_id
_entity_poly.type
_entity_poly.pdbx_seq_one_letter_code
_entity_poly.pdbx_strand_id
1 'polypeptide(L)'
;MYNAYMKCFNLSLAMLSAILFTVPVVAVERVSLERDGKSIHVDGRIVVEAADGGLLLQDDNGVLWAITPDEIVSRDSDAFPFEPLDKDAIGDDLLQELPNGFRVHKTAHYVLCYNTSPAYAEWCGALFERLYLAFTTYWSRRGFELHEPEWPLVALIFDRKSSYASYAKSELGAATMDIPGYYSLRTNRVIMYDLTGAGGVAGQRTTVANITRSLSRPGAERNVATIIHEATHQVEFNCGLHTRYADIPLWVSEGIANYFETPDLKSSKGWRNIGSVNRFRLAEFKRNLRHRQADSLKTLLSNDERFRNPRTALQAYAEAWALNYFLIRKHSKEYMAYMQTLAKKRPLRYDDPEERLALFRQAFGDLDQLNTAFLRYTRQLR
;
A
#
# COMPACT_ATOMS: atom_id res chain seq x y z
N MET A 1 -11.25 -83.96 23.52
CA MET A 1 -11.93 -83.07 22.55
C MET A 1 -11.65 -81.64 22.98
N TYR A 2 -10.68 -80.99 22.34
CA TYR A 2 -10.16 -79.67 22.73
C TYR A 2 -9.87 -78.86 21.45
N ASN A 3 -10.35 -77.61 21.44
CA ASN A 3 -9.80 -76.38 20.85
C ASN A 3 -9.10 -76.40 19.47
N ALA A 4 -9.48 -75.48 18.56
CA ALA A 4 -8.92 -74.12 18.53
C ALA A 4 -9.20 -73.38 17.18
N TYR A 5 -9.82 -72.19 17.30
CA TYR A 5 -9.58 -70.93 16.58
C TYR A 5 -9.19 -70.90 15.08
N MET A 6 -10.07 -70.30 14.25
CA MET A 6 -9.64 -69.31 13.25
C MET A 6 -10.72 -68.24 12.98
N LYS A 7 -10.27 -67.00 12.93
CA LYS A 7 -10.96 -65.70 13.03
C LYS A 7 -11.91 -65.36 11.85
N CYS A 8 -13.05 -64.77 12.17
CA CYS A 8 -13.83 -63.92 11.26
C CYS A 8 -13.17 -62.53 11.13
N PHE A 9 -13.07 -61.99 9.92
CA PHE A 9 -12.76 -60.57 9.68
C PHE A 9 -13.88 -59.97 8.81
N ASN A 10 -14.63 -59.03 9.39
CA ASN A 10 -15.67 -58.26 8.73
C ASN A 10 -15.03 -57.22 7.79
N LEU A 11 -15.48 -57.15 6.54
CA LEU A 11 -15.23 -56.00 5.68
C LEU A 11 -16.16 -54.85 6.09
N SER A 12 -15.58 -53.79 6.66
CA SER A 12 -16.26 -52.52 6.87
C SER A 12 -16.10 -51.64 5.62
N LEU A 13 -17.22 -51.27 5.01
CA LEU A 13 -17.29 -50.32 3.91
C LEU A 13 -17.04 -48.90 4.46
N ALA A 14 -15.90 -48.30 4.15
CA ALA A 14 -15.61 -46.91 4.51
C ALA A 14 -16.15 -45.98 3.40
N MET A 15 -17.25 -45.25 3.69
CA MET A 15 -17.67 -44.10 2.89
C MET A 15 -16.64 -42.98 3.05
N LEU A 16 -15.91 -42.65 1.99
CA LEU A 16 -15.21 -41.37 1.88
C LEU A 16 -16.24 -40.27 1.64
N SER A 17 -16.60 -39.51 2.68
CA SER A 17 -17.26 -38.22 2.50
C SER A 17 -16.23 -37.22 1.97
N ALA A 18 -16.31 -36.89 0.68
CA ALA A 18 -15.62 -35.75 0.12
C ALA A 18 -16.22 -34.47 0.73
N ILE A 19 -15.46 -33.80 1.59
CA ILE A 19 -15.80 -32.45 2.05
C ILE A 19 -15.52 -31.52 0.88
N LEU A 20 -16.56 -31.18 0.12
CA LEU A 20 -16.54 -30.11 -0.87
C LEU A 20 -16.44 -28.79 -0.09
N PHE A 21 -15.27 -28.16 -0.10
CA PHE A 21 -15.13 -26.77 0.31
C PHE A 21 -15.81 -25.91 -0.76
N THR A 22 -17.05 -25.49 -0.50
CA THR A 22 -17.70 -24.44 -1.30
C THR A 22 -17.02 -23.12 -0.97
N VAL A 23 -16.12 -22.67 -1.84
CA VAL A 23 -15.64 -21.28 -1.80
C VAL A 23 -16.86 -20.40 -2.07
N PRO A 24 -17.18 -19.41 -1.22
CA PRO A 24 -18.28 -18.50 -1.51
C PRO A 24 -17.99 -17.79 -2.84
N VAL A 25 -18.85 -18.02 -3.83
CA VAL A 25 -18.81 -17.29 -5.09
C VAL A 25 -19.24 -15.86 -4.79
N VAL A 26 -18.32 -14.91 -4.94
CA VAL A 26 -18.68 -13.49 -4.91
C VAL A 26 -19.27 -13.17 -6.28
N ALA A 27 -20.57 -12.87 -6.30
CA ALA A 27 -21.31 -12.49 -7.50
C ALA A 27 -20.74 -11.20 -8.12
N VAL A 28 -20.72 -11.13 -9.45
CA VAL A 28 -20.43 -9.89 -10.16
C VAL A 28 -21.69 -9.04 -10.22
N GLU A 29 -21.53 -7.79 -9.87
CA GLU A 29 -22.56 -6.74 -9.90
C GLU A 29 -22.25 -5.83 -11.09
N ARG A 30 -23.24 -5.64 -11.95
CA ARG A 30 -23.18 -4.79 -13.12
C ARG A 30 -23.97 -3.52 -12.84
N VAL A 31 -23.26 -2.40 -12.74
CA VAL A 31 -23.84 -1.11 -12.40
C VAL A 31 -23.68 -0.15 -13.57
N SER A 32 -24.81 0.35 -14.08
CA SER A 32 -24.84 1.49 -15.00
C SER A 32 -25.07 2.75 -14.18
N LEU A 33 -24.22 3.75 -14.36
CA LEU A 33 -24.30 5.01 -13.63
C LEU A 33 -24.18 6.23 -14.54
N GLU A 34 -24.81 7.33 -14.13
CA GLU A 34 -24.59 8.66 -14.72
C GLU A 34 -23.67 9.49 -13.83
N ARG A 35 -22.50 9.88 -14.37
CA ARG A 35 -21.54 10.75 -13.68
C ARG A 35 -21.00 11.79 -14.65
N ASP A 36 -21.03 13.05 -14.24
CA ASP A 36 -20.57 14.18 -15.05
C ASP A 36 -21.21 14.22 -16.46
N GLY A 37 -22.49 13.83 -16.56
CA GLY A 37 -23.24 13.77 -17.83
C GLY A 37 -22.80 12.65 -18.77
N LYS A 38 -22.10 11.62 -18.25
CA LYS A 38 -21.68 10.44 -19.00
C LYS A 38 -22.28 9.17 -18.39
N SER A 39 -22.76 8.29 -19.25
CA SER A 39 -23.10 6.91 -18.89
C SER A 39 -21.82 6.10 -18.75
N ILE A 40 -21.63 5.47 -17.59
CA ILE A 40 -20.51 4.58 -17.28
C ILE A 40 -21.08 3.23 -16.86
N HIS A 41 -20.47 2.15 -17.35
CA HIS A 41 -20.79 0.78 -16.93
C HIS A 41 -19.60 0.24 -16.13
N VAL A 42 -19.89 -0.33 -14.97
CA VAL A 42 -18.87 -0.93 -14.09
C VAL A 42 -19.35 -2.31 -13.67
N ASP A 43 -18.53 -3.31 -13.94
CA ASP A 43 -18.71 -4.67 -13.49
C ASP A 43 -17.72 -4.94 -12.35
N GLY A 44 -18.20 -5.49 -11.24
CA GLY A 44 -17.31 -5.72 -10.11
C GLY A 44 -17.97 -6.40 -8.92
N ARG A 45 -17.24 -6.51 -7.81
CA ARG A 45 -17.78 -7.02 -6.55
C ARG A 45 -18.12 -5.88 -5.60
N ILE A 46 -19.18 -6.03 -4.82
CA ILE A 46 -19.51 -5.07 -3.76
C ILE A 46 -18.56 -5.25 -2.59
N VAL A 47 -17.88 -4.18 -2.23
CA VAL A 47 -17.04 -4.08 -1.03
C VAL A 47 -17.85 -3.57 0.15
N VAL A 48 -18.68 -2.55 -0.08
CA VAL A 48 -19.61 -1.99 0.92
C VAL A 48 -20.90 -1.60 0.22
N GLU A 49 -22.03 -1.90 0.87
CA GLU A 49 -23.34 -1.32 0.55
C GLU A 49 -23.78 -0.49 1.75
N ALA A 50 -23.99 0.80 1.53
CA ALA A 50 -24.43 1.75 2.53
C ALA A 50 -25.95 1.64 2.75
N ALA A 51 -26.43 2.13 3.90
CA ALA A 51 -27.84 2.01 4.28
C ALA A 51 -28.78 2.82 3.36
N ASP A 52 -28.26 3.84 2.68
CA ASP A 52 -28.98 4.65 1.69
C ASP A 52 -28.94 4.05 0.27
N GLY A 53 -28.31 2.88 0.09
CA GLY A 53 -28.13 2.23 -1.20
C GLY A 53 -26.85 2.61 -1.95
N GLY A 54 -25.99 3.45 -1.37
CA GLY A 54 -24.69 3.80 -1.95
C GLY A 54 -23.76 2.59 -1.99
N LEU A 55 -22.91 2.49 -3.01
CA LEU A 55 -22.04 1.34 -3.23
C LEU A 55 -20.57 1.76 -3.19
N LEU A 56 -19.74 0.91 -2.58
CA LEU A 56 -18.33 0.81 -2.90
C LEU A 56 -18.14 -0.47 -3.72
N LEU A 57 -18.01 -0.31 -5.04
CA LEU A 57 -17.80 -1.41 -5.97
C LEU A 57 -16.31 -1.52 -6.32
N GLN A 58 -15.76 -2.73 -6.39
CA GLN A 58 -14.40 -2.99 -6.85
C GLN A 58 -14.44 -3.73 -8.19
N ASP A 59 -13.92 -3.12 -9.25
CA ASP A 59 -13.89 -3.73 -10.58
C ASP A 59 -12.78 -4.79 -10.72
N ASP A 60 -12.78 -5.49 -11.85
CA ASP A 60 -11.84 -6.55 -12.23
C ASP A 60 -10.39 -6.07 -12.40
N ASN A 61 -10.16 -4.76 -12.56
CA ASN A 61 -8.86 -4.09 -12.54
C ASN A 61 -8.47 -3.58 -11.12
N GLY A 62 -9.33 -3.82 -10.13
CA GLY A 62 -9.10 -3.43 -8.75
C GLY A 62 -9.34 -1.95 -8.45
N VAL A 63 -9.99 -1.19 -9.33
CA VAL A 63 -10.41 0.20 -9.04
C VAL A 63 -11.61 0.18 -8.09
N LEU A 64 -11.58 1.05 -7.09
CA LEU A 64 -12.70 1.29 -6.19
C LEU A 64 -13.59 2.43 -6.72
N TRP A 65 -14.85 2.13 -6.89
CA TRP A 65 -15.91 3.04 -7.32
C TRP A 65 -16.83 3.32 -6.14
N ALA A 66 -16.71 4.52 -5.56
CA ALA A 66 -17.75 5.05 -4.69
C ALA A 66 -18.87 5.58 -5.58
N ILE A 67 -20.06 4.98 -5.49
CA ILE A 67 -21.23 5.26 -6.31
C ILE A 67 -22.35 5.70 -5.37
N THR A 68 -22.87 6.91 -5.55
CA THR A 68 -24.00 7.39 -4.74
C THR A 68 -25.32 6.86 -5.30
N PRO A 69 -26.38 6.73 -4.48
CA PRO A 69 -27.66 6.18 -4.94
C PRO A 69 -28.25 6.91 -6.16
N ASP A 70 -28.06 8.23 -6.24
CA ASP A 70 -28.54 9.09 -7.32
C ASP A 70 -27.77 8.93 -8.64
N GLU A 71 -26.55 8.39 -8.59
CA GLU A 71 -25.79 8.06 -9.81
C GLU A 71 -26.28 6.76 -10.45
N ILE A 72 -26.94 5.86 -9.71
CA ILE A 72 -27.30 4.52 -10.18
C ILE A 72 -28.51 4.58 -11.12
N VAL A 73 -28.30 4.23 -12.39
CA VAL A 73 -29.36 4.10 -13.40
C VAL A 73 -29.95 2.68 -13.39
N SER A 74 -29.09 1.67 -13.32
CA SER A 74 -29.49 0.27 -13.25
C SER A 74 -28.45 -0.57 -12.52
N ARG A 75 -28.90 -1.62 -11.83
CA ARG A 75 -28.06 -2.61 -11.17
C ARG A 75 -28.61 -4.01 -11.46
N ASP A 76 -27.73 -4.92 -11.85
CA ASP A 76 -28.03 -6.33 -12.04
C ASP A 76 -26.92 -7.17 -11.41
N SER A 77 -27.29 -8.31 -10.83
CA SER A 77 -26.32 -9.22 -10.21
C SER A 77 -26.33 -10.53 -10.99
N ASP A 78 -25.15 -11.00 -11.40
CA ASP A 78 -25.01 -12.30 -12.02
C ASP A 78 -24.48 -13.36 -11.05
N ALA A 79 -24.58 -14.63 -11.44
CA ALA A 79 -24.07 -15.75 -10.64
C ALA A 79 -22.63 -16.15 -11.04
N PHE A 80 -21.95 -15.35 -11.87
CA PHE A 80 -20.59 -15.66 -12.30
C PHE A 80 -19.59 -15.30 -11.20
N PRO A 81 -18.52 -16.10 -11.05
CA PRO A 81 -17.46 -15.75 -10.12
C PRO A 81 -16.74 -14.49 -10.59
N PHE A 82 -16.52 -13.56 -9.66
CA PHE A 82 -15.61 -12.44 -9.87
C PHE A 82 -14.18 -12.94 -10.10
N GLU A 83 -13.58 -12.56 -11.23
CA GLU A 83 -12.19 -12.90 -11.57
C GLU A 83 -11.37 -11.62 -11.81
N PRO A 84 -10.28 -11.39 -11.06
CA PRO A 84 -9.32 -10.33 -11.33
C PRO A 84 -8.70 -10.45 -12.72
N LEU A 85 -8.48 -9.32 -13.39
CA LEU A 85 -7.74 -9.29 -14.65
C LEU A 85 -6.29 -9.75 -14.45
N ASP A 86 -5.79 -10.49 -15.44
CA ASP A 86 -4.40 -10.90 -15.47
C ASP A 86 -3.47 -9.77 -15.96
N LYS A 87 -2.17 -10.04 -15.99
CA LYS A 87 -1.15 -9.03 -16.37
C LYS A 87 -1.27 -8.56 -17.82
N ASP A 88 -1.79 -9.40 -18.70
CA ASP A 88 -1.87 -9.11 -20.12
C ASP A 88 -3.08 -8.22 -20.38
N ALA A 89 -4.24 -8.60 -19.82
CA ALA A 89 -5.46 -7.80 -19.87
C ALA A 89 -5.26 -6.41 -19.23
N ILE A 90 -4.67 -6.34 -18.02
CA ILE A 90 -4.35 -5.05 -17.38
C ILE A 90 -3.40 -4.22 -18.24
N GLY A 91 -2.40 -4.86 -18.84
CA GLY A 91 -1.45 -4.18 -19.73
C GLY A 91 -2.12 -3.56 -20.95
N ASP A 92 -3.01 -4.31 -21.61
CA ASP A 92 -3.75 -3.87 -22.79
C ASP A 92 -4.75 -2.75 -22.46
N ASP A 93 -5.49 -2.87 -21.36
CA ASP A 93 -6.41 -1.83 -20.88
C ASP A 93 -5.69 -0.52 -20.58
N LEU A 94 -4.53 -0.59 -19.90
CA LEU A 94 -3.72 0.58 -19.61
C LEU A 94 -3.18 1.24 -20.89
N LEU A 95 -2.81 0.47 -21.91
CA LEU A 95 -2.35 1.03 -23.19
C LEU A 95 -3.49 1.71 -23.98
N GLN A 96 -4.74 1.30 -23.76
CA GLN A 96 -5.92 1.97 -24.32
C GLN A 96 -6.31 3.23 -23.52
N GLU A 97 -6.16 3.19 -22.19
CA GLU A 97 -6.44 4.32 -21.29
C GLU A 97 -5.44 5.47 -21.47
N LEU A 98 -4.15 5.13 -21.62
CA LEU A 98 -3.05 6.09 -21.57
C LEU A 98 -2.70 6.68 -22.95
N PRO A 99 -2.07 7.87 -23.00
CA PRO A 99 -1.63 8.46 -24.27
C PRO A 99 -0.68 7.55 -25.05
N ASN A 100 -0.61 7.73 -26.37
CA ASN A 100 0.35 7.03 -27.21
C ASN A 100 1.79 7.18 -26.72
N GLY A 101 2.58 6.10 -26.86
CA GLY A 101 4.01 6.06 -26.48
C GLY A 101 4.29 5.32 -25.17
N PHE A 102 3.25 4.91 -24.45
CA PHE A 102 3.38 3.96 -23.35
C PHE A 102 3.72 2.55 -23.84
N ARG A 103 4.41 1.80 -22.98
CA ARG A 103 4.84 0.42 -23.16
C ARG A 103 4.64 -0.33 -21.84
N VAL A 104 4.54 -1.65 -21.91
CA VAL A 104 4.35 -2.50 -20.74
C VAL A 104 5.61 -3.32 -20.44
N HIS A 105 6.03 -3.34 -19.18
CA HIS A 105 7.04 -4.25 -18.63
C HIS A 105 6.40 -5.03 -17.48
N LYS A 106 6.49 -6.36 -17.52
CA LYS A 106 5.89 -7.25 -16.53
C LYS A 106 6.97 -7.94 -15.69
N THR A 107 6.69 -8.14 -14.42
CA THR A 107 7.53 -8.92 -13.49
C THR A 107 6.72 -10.03 -12.82
N ALA A 108 7.22 -10.61 -11.74
CA ALA A 108 6.53 -11.67 -11.00
C ALA A 108 5.22 -11.18 -10.36
N HIS A 109 5.19 -9.96 -9.82
CA HIS A 109 4.01 -9.38 -9.17
C HIS A 109 3.51 -8.10 -9.84
N TYR A 110 4.29 -7.46 -10.73
CA TYR A 110 3.96 -6.12 -11.22
C TYR A 110 3.67 -6.04 -12.72
N VAL A 111 2.83 -5.05 -13.08
CA VAL A 111 2.63 -4.51 -14.43
C VAL A 111 3.06 -3.05 -14.42
N LEU A 112 4.14 -2.74 -15.13
CA LEU A 112 4.67 -1.38 -15.25
C LEU A 112 4.29 -0.83 -16.63
N CYS A 113 3.42 0.18 -16.66
CA CYS A 113 3.09 0.90 -17.89
C CYS A 113 3.87 2.22 -17.92
N TYR A 114 4.71 2.42 -18.93
CA TYR A 114 5.69 3.50 -18.94
C TYR A 114 5.90 4.12 -20.32
N ASN A 115 6.13 5.44 -20.38
CA ASN A 115 6.59 6.14 -21.59
C ASN A 115 8.03 6.68 -21.47
N THR A 116 8.76 6.32 -20.41
CA THR A 116 10.19 6.59 -20.24
C THR A 116 11.10 5.53 -20.92
N SER A 117 12.40 5.51 -20.60
CA SER A 117 13.36 4.53 -21.07
C SER A 117 13.06 3.11 -20.52
N PRO A 118 13.15 2.05 -21.33
CA PRO A 118 12.96 0.66 -20.87
C PRO A 118 13.86 0.29 -19.69
N ALA A 119 15.13 0.72 -19.72
CA ALA A 119 16.08 0.45 -18.64
C ALA A 119 15.63 1.02 -17.29
N TYR A 120 14.92 2.15 -17.27
CA TYR A 120 14.39 2.73 -16.03
C TYR A 120 13.17 1.96 -15.53
N ALA A 121 12.26 1.57 -16.42
CA ALA A 121 11.13 0.72 -16.07
C ALA A 121 11.59 -0.64 -15.51
N GLU A 122 12.56 -1.30 -16.15
CA GLU A 122 13.18 -2.54 -15.67
C GLU A 122 13.85 -2.36 -14.30
N TRP A 123 14.54 -1.24 -14.09
CA TRP A 123 15.16 -0.92 -12.80
C TRP A 123 14.11 -0.72 -11.69
N CYS A 124 13.00 -0.01 -11.97
CA CYS A 124 11.89 0.15 -11.04
C CYS A 124 11.25 -1.21 -10.72
N GLY A 125 10.96 -2.04 -11.74
CA GLY A 125 10.39 -3.38 -11.54
C GLY A 125 11.27 -4.24 -10.64
N ALA A 126 12.58 -4.27 -10.89
CA ALA A 126 13.53 -4.99 -10.04
C ALA A 126 13.66 -4.40 -8.61
N LEU A 127 13.39 -3.11 -8.42
CA LEU A 127 13.34 -2.49 -7.10
C LEU A 127 12.06 -2.89 -6.35
N PHE A 128 10.91 -2.84 -7.02
CA PHE A 128 9.61 -3.21 -6.47
C PHE A 128 9.56 -4.69 -6.05
N GLU A 129 10.08 -5.60 -6.87
CA GLU A 129 10.16 -7.02 -6.52
C GLU A 129 11.02 -7.29 -5.27
N ARG A 130 12.11 -6.55 -5.11
CA ARG A 130 12.96 -6.65 -3.92
C ARG A 130 12.25 -6.10 -2.70
N LEU A 131 11.54 -4.99 -2.83
CA LEU A 131 10.73 -4.41 -1.76
C LEU A 131 9.65 -5.40 -1.33
N TYR A 132 8.89 -5.95 -2.27
CA TYR A 132 7.85 -6.95 -2.04
C TYR A 132 8.38 -8.12 -1.20
N LEU A 133 9.43 -8.79 -1.67
CA LEU A 133 10.01 -9.95 -0.97
C LEU A 133 10.52 -9.58 0.43
N ALA A 134 11.16 -8.42 0.57
CA ALA A 134 11.73 -8.00 1.82
C ALA A 134 10.64 -7.57 2.82
N PHE A 135 9.57 -6.92 2.35
CA PHE A 135 8.39 -6.56 3.13
C PHE A 135 7.66 -7.80 3.64
N THR A 136 7.32 -8.73 2.76
CA THR A 136 6.59 -9.94 3.14
C THR A 136 7.43 -10.78 4.12
N THR A 137 8.72 -10.97 3.83
CA THR A 137 9.65 -11.65 4.75
C THR A 137 9.74 -10.95 6.11
N TYR A 138 9.76 -9.62 6.15
CA TYR A 138 9.92 -8.86 7.38
C TYR A 138 8.75 -9.06 8.36
N TRP A 139 7.52 -9.02 7.85
CA TRP A 139 6.30 -9.15 8.65
C TRP A 139 5.95 -10.62 8.95
N SER A 140 6.10 -11.53 7.99
CA SER A 140 5.85 -12.96 8.23
C SER A 140 6.80 -13.53 9.30
N ARG A 141 8.07 -13.11 9.34
CA ARG A 141 9.01 -13.49 10.42
C ARG A 141 8.61 -12.97 11.80
N ARG A 142 7.71 -11.98 11.87
CA ARG A 142 7.15 -11.44 13.12
C ARG A 142 5.77 -12.01 13.43
N GLY A 143 5.30 -12.98 12.66
CA GLY A 143 4.02 -13.67 12.87
C GLY A 143 2.81 -12.89 12.35
N PHE A 144 2.99 -11.94 11.44
CA PHE A 144 1.85 -11.37 10.70
C PHE A 144 1.45 -12.33 9.58
N GLU A 145 0.15 -12.59 9.45
CA GLU A 145 -0.39 -13.36 8.33
C GLU A 145 -0.57 -12.41 7.14
N LEU A 146 0.26 -12.60 6.12
CA LEU A 146 0.17 -11.89 4.85
C LEU A 146 -0.38 -12.82 3.78
N HIS A 147 -0.97 -12.24 2.74
CA HIS A 147 -1.38 -12.94 1.53
C HIS A 147 -0.72 -12.33 0.30
N GLU A 148 -0.67 -13.10 -0.79
CA GLU A 148 -0.28 -12.59 -2.11
C GLU A 148 -1.31 -11.55 -2.60
N PRO A 149 -0.90 -10.57 -3.42
CA PRO A 149 -1.83 -9.61 -3.99
C PRO A 149 -2.82 -10.31 -4.94
N GLU A 150 -4.10 -9.98 -4.81
CA GLU A 150 -5.19 -10.55 -5.63
C GLU A 150 -5.13 -10.07 -7.09
N TRP A 151 -4.58 -8.88 -7.32
CA TRP A 151 -4.27 -8.33 -8.65
C TRP A 151 -2.77 -8.18 -8.85
N PRO A 152 -2.29 -8.22 -10.11
CA PRO A 152 -1.01 -7.64 -10.44
C PRO A 152 -0.88 -6.21 -9.93
N LEU A 153 0.25 -5.90 -9.29
CA LEU A 153 0.53 -4.57 -8.76
C LEU A 153 0.94 -3.61 -9.89
N VAL A 154 0.16 -2.54 -10.08
CA VAL A 154 0.33 -1.65 -11.23
C VAL A 154 1.17 -0.42 -10.89
N ALA A 155 2.12 -0.08 -11.74
CA ALA A 155 2.85 1.19 -11.67
C ALA A 155 2.86 1.93 -13.01
N LEU A 156 2.54 3.22 -12.98
CA LEU A 156 2.58 4.14 -14.11
C LEU A 156 3.82 5.02 -14.02
N ILE A 157 4.71 4.95 -15.03
CA ILE A 157 5.98 5.67 -15.03
C ILE A 157 6.06 6.62 -16.22
N PHE A 158 5.84 7.90 -15.90
CA PHE A 158 5.91 9.00 -16.86
C PHE A 158 7.36 9.41 -17.16
N ASP A 159 7.63 9.86 -18.38
CA ASP A 159 8.93 10.32 -18.85
C ASP A 159 9.40 11.63 -18.20
N ARG A 160 8.45 12.49 -17.82
CA ARG A 160 8.73 13.82 -17.28
C ARG A 160 7.65 14.29 -16.31
N LYS A 161 8.02 15.26 -15.48
CA LYS A 161 7.12 15.86 -14.49
C LYS A 161 5.84 16.45 -15.11
N SER A 162 5.90 17.00 -16.31
CA SER A 162 4.73 17.64 -16.94
C SER A 162 3.67 16.65 -17.41
N SER A 163 4.05 15.49 -17.96
CA SER A 163 3.10 14.45 -18.35
C SER A 163 2.47 13.79 -17.12
N TYR A 164 3.28 13.55 -16.09
CA TYR A 164 2.80 13.13 -14.77
C TYR A 164 1.81 14.12 -14.15
N ALA A 165 2.15 15.41 -14.08
CA ALA A 165 1.30 16.42 -13.46
C ALA A 165 -0.04 16.57 -14.20
N SER A 166 -0.04 16.45 -15.52
CA SER A 166 -1.28 16.44 -16.32
C SER A 166 -2.18 15.25 -15.98
N TYR A 167 -1.62 14.04 -15.84
CA TYR A 167 -2.38 12.84 -15.48
C TYR A 167 -2.91 12.93 -14.03
N ALA A 168 -2.04 13.31 -13.10
CA ALA A 168 -2.35 13.33 -11.67
C ALA A 168 -3.26 14.49 -11.24
N LYS A 169 -3.54 15.46 -12.13
CA LYS A 169 -4.29 16.68 -11.79
C LYS A 169 -5.70 16.40 -11.30
N SER A 170 -6.38 15.40 -11.86
CA SER A 170 -7.74 15.03 -11.46
C SER A 170 -7.81 14.47 -10.05
N GLU A 171 -6.76 13.80 -9.58
CA GLU A 171 -6.73 13.13 -8.28
C GLU A 171 -6.09 14.00 -7.19
N LEU A 172 -4.96 14.65 -7.48
CA LEU A 172 -4.19 15.40 -6.49
C LEU A 172 -4.40 16.92 -6.55
N GLY A 173 -5.08 17.43 -7.56
CA GLY A 173 -5.30 18.87 -7.75
C GLY A 173 -3.98 19.67 -7.72
N ALA A 174 -3.91 20.67 -6.85
CA ALA A 174 -2.74 21.55 -6.72
C ALA A 174 -1.49 20.87 -6.13
N ALA A 175 -1.64 19.74 -5.42
CA ALA A 175 -0.52 19.04 -4.78
C ALA A 175 0.38 18.28 -5.78
N THR A 176 -0.09 18.09 -7.02
CA THR A 176 0.65 17.42 -8.12
C THR A 176 2.06 17.97 -8.36
N MET A 177 2.27 19.26 -8.13
CA MET A 177 3.54 19.92 -8.45
C MET A 177 4.65 19.64 -7.42
N ASP A 178 4.31 19.15 -6.24
CA ASP A 178 5.25 19.08 -5.12
C ASP A 178 5.67 17.64 -4.73
N ILE A 179 4.98 16.62 -5.25
CA ILE A 179 5.28 15.21 -4.95
C ILE A 179 5.74 14.43 -6.20
N PRO A 180 6.85 13.68 -6.14
CA PRO A 180 7.43 12.98 -7.29
C PRO A 180 6.70 11.70 -7.71
N GLY A 181 5.76 11.24 -6.88
CA GLY A 181 4.84 10.14 -7.14
C GLY A 181 3.83 10.02 -6.00
N TYR A 182 2.85 9.15 -6.18
CA TYR A 182 1.87 8.79 -5.16
C TYR A 182 1.30 7.39 -5.42
N TYR A 183 0.85 6.73 -4.36
CA TYR A 183 -0.04 5.58 -4.44
C TYR A 183 -1.52 6.01 -4.38
N SER A 184 -2.32 5.57 -5.35
CA SER A 184 -3.76 5.84 -5.41
C SER A 184 -4.54 4.73 -4.71
N LEU A 185 -5.19 5.06 -3.58
CA LEU A 185 -6.13 4.14 -2.92
C LEU A 185 -7.33 3.79 -3.83
N ARG A 186 -7.71 4.69 -4.74
CA ARG A 186 -8.80 4.46 -5.67
C ARG A 186 -8.41 3.42 -6.73
N THR A 187 -7.35 3.69 -7.49
CA THR A 187 -7.00 2.87 -8.66
C THR A 187 -6.08 1.69 -8.34
N ASN A 188 -5.54 1.64 -7.11
CA ASN A 188 -4.53 0.68 -6.68
C ASN A 188 -3.17 0.80 -7.40
N ARG A 189 -2.90 1.94 -8.03
CA ARG A 189 -1.72 2.17 -8.86
C ARG A 189 -0.69 3.01 -8.10
N VAL A 190 0.58 2.76 -8.34
CA VAL A 190 1.66 3.72 -8.06
C VAL A 190 1.85 4.59 -9.30
N ILE A 191 1.78 5.91 -9.16
CA ILE A 191 1.96 6.85 -10.26
C ILE A 191 3.19 7.70 -9.97
N MET A 192 4.14 7.74 -10.90
CA MET A 192 5.38 8.51 -10.73
C MET A 192 5.94 8.96 -12.08
N TYR A 193 6.95 9.83 -12.08
CA TYR A 193 7.76 10.11 -13.27
C TYR A 193 9.22 9.71 -13.08
N ASP A 194 9.97 9.66 -14.18
CA ASP A 194 11.39 9.33 -14.18
C ASP A 194 12.20 10.39 -13.43
N LEU A 195 12.68 10.00 -12.24
CA LEU A 195 13.43 10.86 -11.33
C LEU A 195 14.92 10.99 -11.68
N THR A 196 15.38 10.34 -12.76
CA THR A 196 16.77 10.45 -13.24
C THR A 196 16.97 11.62 -14.20
N GLY A 197 15.87 12.19 -14.72
CA GLY A 197 15.91 13.20 -15.78
C GLY A 197 16.28 12.65 -17.16
N ALA A 198 16.48 11.34 -17.29
CA ALA A 198 16.85 10.70 -18.55
C ALA A 198 15.66 10.56 -19.52
N GLY A 199 14.42 10.61 -19.01
CA GLY A 199 13.20 10.49 -19.82
C GLY A 199 12.95 11.65 -20.80
N GLY A 200 13.68 12.76 -20.70
CA GLY A 200 13.50 13.94 -21.56
C GLY A 200 14.43 14.04 -22.77
N VAL A 201 15.46 13.19 -22.91
CA VAL A 201 16.48 13.33 -23.96
C VAL A 201 16.36 12.21 -24.99
N ALA A 202 15.65 12.48 -26.08
CA ALA A 202 15.54 11.57 -27.21
C ALA A 202 16.94 11.24 -27.77
N GLY A 203 17.30 9.95 -27.80
CA GLY A 203 18.54 9.44 -28.41
C GLY A 203 19.65 9.05 -27.44
N GLN A 204 19.54 9.30 -26.13
CA GLN A 204 20.53 8.82 -25.16
C GLN A 204 20.19 7.40 -24.70
N ARG A 205 21.08 6.43 -24.96
CA ARG A 205 20.97 5.06 -24.43
C ARG A 205 21.19 5.08 -22.91
N THR A 206 20.10 5.15 -22.16
CA THR A 206 20.11 4.95 -20.70
C THR A 206 20.28 3.46 -20.40
N THR A 207 21.31 3.12 -19.63
CA THR A 207 21.55 1.74 -19.16
C THR A 207 21.23 1.66 -17.67
N VAL A 208 20.95 0.45 -17.16
CA VAL A 208 20.80 0.21 -15.71
C VAL A 208 22.01 0.72 -14.93
N ALA A 209 23.22 0.57 -15.46
CA ALA A 209 24.43 1.11 -14.83
C ALA A 209 24.44 2.64 -14.74
N ASN A 210 23.93 3.35 -15.75
CA ASN A 210 23.78 4.81 -15.72
C ASN A 210 22.71 5.25 -14.71
N ILE A 211 21.60 4.52 -14.62
CA ILE A 211 20.52 4.77 -13.66
C ILE A 211 21.04 4.57 -12.24
N THR A 212 21.64 3.43 -11.94
CA THR A 212 22.26 3.16 -10.64
C THR A 212 23.26 4.25 -10.30
N ARG A 213 24.15 4.64 -11.23
CA ARG A 213 25.12 5.72 -11.00
C ARG A 213 24.44 7.06 -10.69
N SER A 214 23.38 7.41 -11.42
CA SER A 214 22.63 8.65 -11.21
C SER A 214 21.94 8.67 -9.85
N LEU A 215 21.31 7.54 -9.48
CA LEU A 215 20.56 7.38 -8.23
C LEU A 215 21.45 7.12 -7.01
N SER A 216 22.70 6.72 -7.21
CA SER A 216 23.73 6.66 -6.16
C SER A 216 24.42 8.01 -5.90
N ARG A 217 24.07 9.09 -6.63
CA ARG A 217 24.60 10.42 -6.34
C ARG A 217 24.00 11.02 -5.07
N PRO A 218 24.78 11.75 -4.26
CA PRO A 218 24.25 12.53 -3.15
C PRO A 218 23.09 13.43 -3.61
N GLY A 219 21.93 13.31 -2.96
CA GLY A 219 20.71 14.03 -3.31
C GLY A 219 19.67 13.23 -4.10
N ALA A 220 20.07 12.20 -4.85
CA ALA A 220 19.14 11.28 -5.54
C ALA A 220 18.55 10.20 -4.61
N GLU A 221 19.09 10.10 -3.39
CA GLU A 221 18.61 9.23 -2.31
C GLU A 221 17.13 9.46 -2.01
N ARG A 222 16.71 10.74 -2.05
CA ARG A 222 15.31 11.13 -1.80
C ARG A 222 14.37 10.64 -2.91
N ASN A 223 14.87 10.57 -4.14
CA ASN A 223 14.11 10.04 -5.26
C ASN A 223 13.87 8.54 -5.09
N VAL A 224 14.92 7.77 -4.77
CA VAL A 224 14.79 6.34 -4.49
C VAL A 224 13.91 6.09 -3.27
N ALA A 225 14.09 6.85 -2.20
CA ALA A 225 13.24 6.76 -1.01
C ALA A 225 11.76 6.97 -1.36
N THR A 226 11.43 7.97 -2.19
CA THR A 226 10.04 8.19 -2.62
C THR A 226 9.49 7.02 -3.43
N ILE A 227 10.26 6.46 -4.36
CA ILE A 227 9.84 5.28 -5.14
C ILE A 227 9.50 4.10 -4.22
N ILE A 228 10.32 3.89 -3.20
CA ILE A 228 10.11 2.82 -2.21
C ILE A 228 8.94 3.16 -1.28
N HIS A 229 8.77 4.42 -0.92
CA HIS A 229 7.67 4.91 -0.10
C HIS A 229 6.32 4.57 -0.75
N GLU A 230 6.11 4.98 -2.00
CA GLU A 230 4.85 4.72 -2.70
C GLU A 230 4.61 3.24 -2.96
N ALA A 231 5.66 2.50 -3.33
CA ALA A 231 5.57 1.06 -3.49
C ALA A 231 5.32 0.34 -2.15
N THR A 232 5.76 0.90 -1.02
CA THR A 232 5.44 0.34 0.30
C THR A 232 3.95 0.45 0.57
N HIS A 233 3.34 1.63 0.37
CA HIS A 233 1.88 1.78 0.46
C HIS A 233 1.15 0.73 -0.39
N GLN A 234 1.55 0.55 -1.64
CA GLN A 234 0.94 -0.45 -2.51
C GLN A 234 1.03 -1.87 -1.93
N VAL A 235 2.17 -2.29 -1.40
CA VAL A 235 2.30 -3.63 -0.80
C VAL A 235 1.48 -3.73 0.50
N GLU A 236 1.47 -2.69 1.34
CA GLU A 236 0.69 -2.67 2.59
C GLU A 236 -0.81 -2.90 2.35
N PHE A 237 -1.37 -2.25 1.34
CA PHE A 237 -2.80 -2.32 1.01
C PHE A 237 -3.21 -3.53 0.17
N ASN A 238 -2.26 -4.32 -0.32
CA ASN A 238 -2.53 -5.50 -1.16
C ASN A 238 -2.09 -6.83 -0.56
N CYS A 239 -1.34 -6.83 0.54
CA CYS A 239 -0.81 -8.05 1.15
C CYS A 239 -1.36 -8.34 2.56
N GLY A 240 -2.43 -7.65 2.96
CA GLY A 240 -3.16 -7.93 4.19
C GLY A 240 -2.76 -7.10 5.40
N LEU A 241 -1.82 -6.16 5.28
CA LEU A 241 -1.48 -5.27 6.39
C LEU A 241 -2.55 -4.21 6.60
N HIS A 242 -3.07 -3.65 5.50
CA HIS A 242 -4.06 -2.60 5.47
C HIS A 242 -5.15 -2.91 4.44
N THR A 243 -6.34 -2.32 4.63
CA THR A 243 -7.45 -2.41 3.67
C THR A 243 -7.72 -1.01 3.11
N ARG A 244 -7.83 -0.88 1.79
CA ARG A 244 -8.08 0.42 1.15
C ARG A 244 -9.42 0.99 1.63
N TYR A 245 -9.44 2.31 1.86
CA TYR A 245 -10.57 3.05 2.44
C TYR A 245 -11.00 2.62 3.87
N ALA A 246 -10.29 1.71 4.53
CA ALA A 246 -10.43 1.53 5.97
C ALA A 246 -9.72 2.67 6.71
N ASP A 247 -10.14 2.94 7.94
CA ASP A 247 -9.59 4.01 8.76
C ASP A 247 -8.22 3.66 9.35
N ILE A 248 -7.20 3.63 8.49
CA ILE A 248 -5.80 3.43 8.88
C ILE A 248 -5.21 4.80 9.25
N PRO A 249 -4.77 5.03 10.51
CA PRO A 249 -4.22 6.31 10.90
C PRO A 249 -2.95 6.65 10.10
N LEU A 250 -2.79 7.90 9.66
CA LEU A 250 -1.64 8.27 8.82
C LEU A 250 -0.31 8.11 9.55
N TRP A 251 -0.28 8.23 10.87
CA TRP A 251 0.95 7.96 11.62
C TRP A 251 1.42 6.50 11.47
N VAL A 252 0.51 5.56 11.20
CA VAL A 252 0.83 4.15 10.94
C VAL A 252 1.30 3.99 9.50
N SER A 253 0.43 4.24 8.51
CA SER A 253 0.75 3.97 7.09
C SER A 253 1.99 4.76 6.65
N GLU A 254 2.02 6.07 6.91
CA GLU A 254 3.18 6.88 6.56
C GLU A 254 4.40 6.53 7.41
N GLY A 255 4.20 6.18 8.68
CA GLY A 255 5.30 5.80 9.56
C GLY A 255 5.98 4.51 9.12
N ILE A 256 5.23 3.52 8.61
CA ILE A 256 5.74 2.28 8.05
C ILE A 256 6.39 2.55 6.69
N ALA A 257 5.77 3.29 5.79
CA ALA A 257 6.40 3.70 4.53
C ALA A 257 7.75 4.39 4.79
N ASN A 258 7.83 5.31 5.76
CA ASN A 258 9.09 5.95 6.17
C ASN A 258 10.11 4.99 6.83
N TYR A 259 9.65 3.89 7.42
CA TYR A 259 10.50 2.85 8.00
C TYR A 259 11.13 1.98 6.91
N PHE A 260 10.39 1.68 5.84
CA PHE A 260 10.83 0.86 4.71
C PHE A 260 11.60 1.64 3.63
N GLU A 261 11.31 2.93 3.46
CA GLU A 261 11.93 3.77 2.42
C GLU A 261 13.42 4.01 2.61
N THR A 262 13.99 3.68 3.78
CA THR A 262 15.37 4.07 4.12
C THR A 262 16.36 3.45 3.12
N PRO A 263 16.99 4.26 2.23
CA PRO A 263 17.82 3.72 1.17
C PRO A 263 19.14 3.17 1.72
N ASP A 264 19.63 2.06 1.15
CA ASP A 264 20.99 1.58 1.38
C ASP A 264 21.85 1.86 0.15
N LEU A 265 22.49 3.03 0.17
CA LEU A 265 23.28 3.56 -0.94
C LEU A 265 24.65 2.90 -1.09
N LYS A 266 25.06 2.08 -0.10
CA LYS A 266 26.25 1.24 -0.23
C LYS A 266 25.97 -0.02 -1.05
N SER A 267 24.70 -0.30 -1.33
CA SER A 267 24.29 -1.36 -2.24
C SER A 267 24.33 -0.86 -3.68
N SER A 268 25.03 -1.57 -4.56
CA SER A 268 24.96 -1.36 -6.03
C SER A 268 23.56 -1.54 -6.61
N LYS A 269 22.59 -1.97 -5.78
CA LYS A 269 21.18 -2.12 -6.11
C LYS A 269 20.28 -1.03 -5.49
N GLY A 270 20.83 0.00 -4.84
CA GLY A 270 20.10 1.18 -4.33
C GLY A 270 19.27 1.02 -3.04
N TRP A 271 18.93 -0.22 -2.66
CA TRP A 271 18.21 -0.55 -1.41
C TRP A 271 18.54 -1.98 -0.97
N ARG A 272 18.69 -2.21 0.34
CA ARG A 272 19.02 -3.54 0.90
C ARG A 272 18.52 -3.80 2.33
N ASN A 273 18.46 -2.78 3.20
CA ASN A 273 18.19 -3.00 4.63
C ASN A 273 16.92 -2.26 5.09
N ILE A 274 15.85 -3.01 5.35
CA ILE A 274 14.64 -2.51 6.02
C ILE A 274 14.99 -2.12 7.46
N GLY A 275 14.37 -1.04 7.96
CA GLY A 275 14.38 -0.72 9.38
C GLY A 275 15.70 -0.20 9.91
N SER A 276 16.56 0.29 9.02
CA SER A 276 17.67 1.15 9.38
C SER A 276 17.16 2.54 9.82
N VAL A 277 18.00 3.30 10.50
CA VAL A 277 17.62 4.63 10.99
C VAL A 277 17.49 5.58 9.80
N ASN A 278 16.29 6.09 9.54
CA ASN A 278 16.06 7.17 8.58
C ASN A 278 16.65 8.47 9.15
N ARG A 279 17.87 8.80 8.73
CA ARG A 279 18.64 9.94 9.28
C ARG A 279 17.97 11.28 9.02
N PHE A 280 17.25 11.42 7.90
CA PHE A 280 16.51 12.63 7.57
C PHE A 280 15.34 12.83 8.53
N ARG A 281 14.52 11.79 8.74
CA ARG A 281 13.40 11.84 9.70
C ARG A 281 13.88 12.00 11.14
N LEU A 282 14.99 11.34 11.52
CA LEU A 282 15.57 11.52 12.85
C LEU A 282 16.08 12.95 13.08
N ALA A 283 16.77 13.53 12.09
CA ALA A 283 17.26 14.91 12.18
C ALA A 283 16.09 15.89 12.27
N GLU A 284 15.06 15.71 11.44
CA GLU A 284 13.82 16.51 11.49
C GLU A 284 13.16 16.41 12.86
N PHE A 285 12.94 15.19 13.35
CA PHE A 285 12.32 14.97 14.65
C PHE A 285 13.13 15.64 15.78
N LYS A 286 14.45 15.42 15.82
CA LYS A 286 15.33 16.02 16.84
C LYS A 286 15.35 17.54 16.79
N ARG A 287 15.33 18.15 15.61
CA ARG A 287 15.27 19.61 15.45
C ARG A 287 13.98 20.18 16.05
N ASN A 288 12.86 19.49 15.86
CA ASN A 288 11.55 19.95 16.32
C ASN A 288 11.23 19.56 17.79
N LEU A 289 12.04 18.72 18.45
CA LEU A 289 11.84 18.35 19.86
C LEU A 289 11.74 19.54 20.82
N ARG A 290 12.40 20.67 20.50
CA ARG A 290 12.36 21.90 21.33
C ARG A 290 11.03 22.66 21.23
N HIS A 291 10.30 22.46 20.14
CA HIS A 291 9.02 23.12 19.85
C HIS A 291 7.83 22.15 19.91
N ARG A 292 8.10 20.89 20.29
CA ARG A 292 7.10 19.84 20.38
C ARG A 292 6.14 20.15 21.54
N GLN A 293 4.86 20.24 21.22
CA GLN A 293 3.80 20.47 22.21
C GLN A 293 3.65 19.25 23.14
N ALA A 294 3.14 19.48 24.35
CA ALA A 294 2.94 18.42 25.34
C ALA A 294 1.96 17.34 24.84
N ASP A 295 0.91 17.76 24.13
CA ASP A 295 -0.13 16.92 23.55
C ASP A 295 0.22 16.38 22.15
N SER A 296 1.45 16.58 21.67
CA SER A 296 1.89 16.18 20.33
C SER A 296 1.66 14.69 20.04
N LEU A 297 1.84 13.80 21.03
CA LEU A 297 1.53 12.39 20.82
C LEU A 297 0.02 12.17 20.69
N LYS A 298 -0.80 12.80 21.55
CA LYS A 298 -2.27 12.69 21.49
C LYS A 298 -2.78 13.13 20.12
N THR A 299 -2.36 14.31 19.64
CA THR A 299 -2.80 14.88 18.35
C THR A 299 -2.26 14.13 17.14
N LEU A 300 -1.14 13.40 17.27
CA LEU A 300 -0.67 12.49 16.21
C LEU A 300 -1.56 11.25 16.07
N LEU A 301 -2.07 10.74 17.19
CA LEU A 301 -2.82 9.48 17.25
C LEU A 301 -4.31 9.68 16.97
N SER A 302 -4.87 10.79 17.44
CA SER A 302 -6.31 11.00 17.47
C SER A 302 -6.90 11.45 16.12
N ASN A 303 -6.13 12.10 15.26
CA ASN A 303 -6.58 12.49 13.92
C ASN A 303 -5.40 12.73 12.97
N ASP A 304 -5.72 12.99 11.69
CA ASP A 304 -4.75 13.12 10.62
C ASP A 304 -4.46 14.59 10.23
N GLU A 305 -4.98 15.58 10.98
CA GLU A 305 -4.88 17.01 10.63
C GLU A 305 -3.43 17.49 10.49
N ARG A 306 -2.54 16.97 11.34
CA ARG A 306 -1.12 17.32 11.32
C ARG A 306 -0.43 16.93 10.01
N PHE A 307 -0.89 15.87 9.35
CA PHE A 307 -0.38 15.42 8.06
C PHE A 307 -0.99 16.22 6.91
N ARG A 308 -2.28 16.59 7.02
CA ARG A 308 -3.01 17.35 5.98
C ARG A 308 -2.64 18.82 5.94
N ASN A 309 -2.08 19.38 7.00
CA ASN A 309 -1.64 20.77 7.06
C ASN A 309 -0.16 20.88 6.63
N PRO A 310 0.15 21.58 5.51
CA PRO A 310 1.52 21.72 5.00
C PRO A 310 2.53 22.29 6.00
N ARG A 311 2.06 23.11 6.96
CA ARG A 311 2.93 23.71 7.99
C ARG A 311 3.39 22.71 9.06
N THR A 312 2.65 21.63 9.26
CA THR A 312 2.92 20.62 10.29
C THR A 312 3.30 19.26 9.71
N ALA A 313 3.03 19.01 8.43
CA ALA A 313 3.22 17.72 7.77
C ALA A 313 4.62 17.16 7.97
N LEU A 314 5.67 17.94 7.68
CA LEU A 314 7.06 17.48 7.85
C LEU A 314 7.37 16.98 9.27
N GLN A 315 6.83 17.67 10.28
CA GLN A 315 6.98 17.28 11.68
C GLN A 315 6.17 16.02 12.01
N ALA A 316 4.95 15.91 11.47
CA ALA A 316 4.09 14.74 11.64
C ALA A 316 4.73 13.48 11.05
N TYR A 317 5.24 13.55 9.82
CA TYR A 317 5.99 12.45 9.18
C TYR A 317 7.22 12.03 9.98
N ALA A 318 8.00 13.00 10.49
CA ALA A 318 9.18 12.71 11.30
C ALA A 318 8.83 12.03 12.63
N GLU A 319 7.76 12.49 13.30
CA GLU A 319 7.28 11.89 14.54
C GLU A 319 6.64 10.52 14.32
N ALA A 320 5.88 10.34 13.24
CA ALA A 320 5.30 9.06 12.83
C ALA A 320 6.38 8.00 12.59
N TRP A 321 7.42 8.33 11.83
CA TRP A 321 8.58 7.46 11.65
C TRP A 321 9.22 7.11 13.00
N ALA A 322 9.47 8.11 13.84
CA ALA A 322 10.15 7.89 15.12
C ALA A 322 9.33 7.00 16.06
N LEU A 323 8.00 7.21 16.10
CA LEU A 323 7.07 6.42 16.88
C LEU A 323 7.02 4.97 16.38
N ASN A 324 6.85 4.73 15.08
CA ASN A 324 6.87 3.38 14.51
C ASN A 324 8.21 2.69 14.77
N TYR A 325 9.33 3.38 14.56
CA TYR A 325 10.65 2.84 14.84
C TYR A 325 10.81 2.43 16.32
N PHE A 326 10.33 3.26 17.25
CA PHE A 326 10.33 2.94 18.68
C PHE A 326 9.44 1.74 19.01
N LEU A 327 8.17 1.74 18.57
CA LEU A 327 7.21 0.68 18.87
C LEU A 327 7.66 -0.66 18.29
N ILE A 328 8.10 -0.69 17.03
CA ILE A 328 8.64 -1.90 16.40
C ILE A 328 9.84 -2.47 17.17
N ARG A 329 10.69 -1.60 17.75
CA ARG A 329 11.92 -2.01 18.44
C ARG A 329 11.73 -2.35 19.92
N LYS A 330 10.74 -1.75 20.59
CA LYS A 330 10.57 -1.81 22.06
C LYS A 330 9.25 -2.41 22.51
N HIS A 331 8.24 -2.42 21.66
CA HIS A 331 6.88 -2.88 21.92
C HIS A 331 6.40 -3.76 20.76
N SER A 332 7.27 -4.65 20.27
CA SER A 332 7.03 -5.36 19.01
C SER A 332 5.76 -6.21 19.07
N LYS A 333 5.52 -6.92 20.19
CA LYS A 333 4.35 -7.77 20.37
C LYS A 333 3.05 -6.95 20.38
N GLU A 334 3.04 -5.86 21.13
CA GLU A 334 1.90 -4.92 21.23
C GLU A 334 1.64 -4.26 19.87
N TYR A 335 2.70 -3.87 19.18
CA TYR A 335 2.62 -3.30 17.85
C TYR A 335 2.05 -4.29 16.84
N MET A 336 2.47 -5.56 16.86
CA MET A 336 1.88 -6.61 16.01
C MET A 336 0.37 -6.78 16.27
N ALA A 337 -0.04 -6.83 17.54
CA ALA A 337 -1.46 -6.96 17.91
C ALA A 337 -2.28 -5.73 17.47
N TYR A 338 -1.73 -4.53 17.60
CA TYR A 338 -2.35 -3.30 17.12
C TYR A 338 -2.53 -3.32 15.59
N MET A 339 -1.48 -3.71 14.84
CA MET A 339 -1.55 -3.84 13.38
C MET A 339 -2.58 -4.89 12.93
N GLN A 340 -2.68 -6.04 13.63
CA GLN A 340 -3.70 -7.05 13.36
C GLN A 340 -5.12 -6.55 13.61
N THR A 341 -5.28 -5.57 14.51
CA THR A 341 -6.58 -4.95 14.77
C THR A 341 -6.93 -3.96 13.65
N LEU A 342 -5.95 -3.15 13.21
CA LEU A 342 -6.12 -2.26 12.06
C LEU A 342 -6.42 -3.01 10.75
N ALA A 343 -5.78 -4.15 10.52
CA ALA A 343 -6.03 -5.00 9.33
C ALA A 343 -7.47 -5.55 9.25
N LYS A 344 -8.23 -5.53 10.37
CA LYS A 344 -9.64 -5.97 10.43
C LYS A 344 -10.62 -4.81 10.22
N LYS A 345 -10.14 -3.57 10.13
CA LYS A 345 -11.01 -2.42 9.89
C LYS A 345 -11.69 -2.55 8.53
N ARG A 346 -12.96 -2.19 8.50
CA ARG A 346 -13.76 -2.24 7.27
C ARG A 346 -13.63 -0.92 6.50
N PRO A 347 -13.66 -0.96 5.16
CA PRO A 347 -13.75 0.25 4.34
C PRO A 347 -14.94 1.13 4.74
N LEU A 348 -14.76 2.45 4.60
CA LEU A 348 -15.77 3.48 4.84
C LEU A 348 -16.36 3.49 6.27
N ARG A 349 -15.65 2.89 7.24
CA ARG A 349 -15.93 3.03 8.66
C ARG A 349 -14.79 3.78 9.31
N TYR A 350 -15.09 4.98 9.80
CA TYR A 350 -14.12 5.90 10.37
C TYR A 350 -14.30 5.99 11.87
N ASP A 351 -13.20 5.80 12.60
CA ASP A 351 -13.19 5.96 14.04
C ASP A 351 -13.17 7.45 14.40
N ASP A 352 -13.85 7.82 15.47
CA ASP A 352 -13.68 9.13 16.06
C ASP A 352 -12.32 9.28 16.80
N PRO A 353 -11.92 10.50 17.16
CA PRO A 353 -10.63 10.72 17.83
C PRO A 353 -10.44 9.98 19.16
N GLU A 354 -11.50 9.77 19.93
CA GLU A 354 -11.41 9.04 21.21
C GLU A 354 -11.42 7.53 20.99
N GLU A 355 -12.11 7.01 19.98
CA GLU A 355 -12.02 5.61 19.55
C GLU A 355 -10.59 5.24 19.12
N ARG A 356 -9.95 6.06 18.28
CA ARG A 356 -8.54 5.87 17.89
C ARG A 356 -7.60 5.85 19.10
N LEU A 357 -7.80 6.77 20.05
CA LEU A 357 -7.01 6.83 21.28
C LEU A 357 -7.26 5.64 22.21
N ALA A 358 -8.51 5.20 22.34
CA ALA A 358 -8.90 4.05 23.15
C ALA A 358 -8.26 2.77 22.60
N LEU A 359 -8.32 2.56 21.29
CA LEU A 359 -7.68 1.43 20.61
C LEU A 359 -6.15 1.44 20.83
N PHE A 360 -5.51 2.60 20.73
CA PHE A 360 -4.08 2.73 20.99
C PHE A 360 -3.73 2.43 22.46
N ARG A 361 -4.48 2.98 23.42
CA ARG A 361 -4.27 2.71 24.85
C ARG A 361 -4.48 1.24 25.20
N GLN A 362 -5.42 0.57 24.55
CA GLN A 362 -5.63 -0.87 24.72
C GLN A 362 -4.38 -1.67 24.34
N ALA A 363 -3.65 -1.26 23.30
CA ALA A 363 -2.44 -1.93 22.86
C ALA A 363 -1.19 -1.54 23.67
N PHE A 364 -1.02 -0.25 23.99
CA PHE A 364 0.25 0.28 24.51
C PHE A 364 0.20 0.83 25.94
N GLY A 365 -0.99 0.88 26.56
CA GLY A 365 -1.18 1.33 27.93
C GLY A 365 -1.19 2.85 28.10
N ASP A 366 -0.59 3.32 29.20
CA ASP A 366 -0.60 4.73 29.58
C ASP A 366 0.20 5.62 28.61
N LEU A 367 -0.46 6.65 28.10
CA LEU A 367 0.07 7.47 27.01
C LEU A 367 1.25 8.35 27.45
N ASP A 368 1.22 8.86 28.68
CA ASP A 368 2.27 9.75 29.20
C ASP A 368 3.55 8.99 29.54
N GLN A 369 3.42 7.79 30.12
CA GLN A 369 4.52 6.87 30.34
C GLN A 369 5.15 6.44 29.01
N LEU A 370 4.33 6.07 28.02
CA LEU A 370 4.80 5.70 26.69
C LEU A 370 5.52 6.87 26.02
N ASN A 371 4.94 8.08 26.05
CA ASN A 371 5.54 9.29 25.48
C ASN A 371 6.90 9.60 26.12
N THR A 372 7.01 9.45 27.44
CA THR A 372 8.27 9.65 28.17
C THR A 372 9.34 8.64 27.75
N ALA A 373 8.98 7.35 27.62
CA ALA A 373 9.87 6.30 27.16
C ALA A 373 10.28 6.50 25.69
N PHE A 374 9.33 6.83 24.83
CA PHE A 374 9.52 7.17 23.42
C PHE A 374 10.55 8.28 23.25
N LEU A 375 10.33 9.44 23.89
CA LEU A 375 11.24 10.59 23.78
C LEU A 375 12.64 10.28 24.30
N ARG A 376 12.75 9.50 25.38
CA ARG A 376 14.04 9.06 25.94
C ARG A 376 14.80 8.19 24.94
N TYR A 377 14.12 7.21 24.35
CA TYR A 377 14.70 6.31 23.35
C TYR A 377 15.18 7.08 22.12
N THR A 378 14.34 7.93 21.54
CA THR A 378 14.67 8.69 20.32
C THR A 378 15.82 9.68 20.48
N ARG A 379 15.99 10.25 21.68
CA ARG A 379 17.14 11.14 21.97
C ARG A 379 18.48 10.39 21.88
N GLN A 380 18.49 9.11 22.21
CA GLN A 380 19.69 8.26 22.23
C GLN A 380 20.03 7.65 20.86
N LEU A 381 19.08 7.61 19.92
CA LEU A 381 19.31 7.11 18.56
C LEU A 381 20.37 7.93 17.83
N ARG A 382 21.20 7.27 17.03
CA ARG A 382 22.29 7.88 16.24
C ARG A 382 22.11 7.64 14.76
#